data_AF-A0A3E3IR75-F1
#
_entry.id   AF-A0A3E3IR75-F1
#
_cell.length_a   1.000
_cell.length_b   1.000
_cell.length_c   1.000
_cell.angle_alpha   90.00
_cell.angle_beta   90.00
_cell.angle_gamma   90.00
#
_symmetry.space_group_name_H-M   'P 1'
#
loop_
_entity.id
_entity.type
_entity.pdbx_description
1 polymer ?
#
loop_
_entity_poly.entity_id
_entity_poly.type
_entity_poly.pdbx_seq_one_letter_code
_entity_poly.pdbx_strand_id
1 'polypeptide(L)'
;MVRIIFEKYVYEGFGAQRVFWWLYNNSYLNRKGTNFANTTIIKMLKNIMYVGILRSGETRSEIFPELQIVPLDLYERAQELMEARTMHHNEVPFNSKGKALLSGMVYCAHCGSKLVLTTSSDRRAKGEPKRETHIRYACHYKIRYPQDCDGQTGYSGEKLDGIVDNIVMQLFERMTTALRSQLIQKQREKELQLTNSSVANLEKLHAATE
;
A
#
# COMPACT_ATOMS: atom_id res chain seq x y z
N MET A 1 -26.21 -4.19 17.18
CA MET A 1 -25.44 -4.02 15.92
C MET A 1 -24.09 -4.73 15.94
N VAL A 2 -23.18 -4.44 16.87
CA VAL A 2 -21.82 -5.03 16.88
C VAL A 2 -21.85 -6.56 16.87
N ARG A 3 -22.66 -7.18 17.75
CA ARG A 3 -22.85 -8.64 17.78
C ARG A 3 -23.27 -9.23 16.43
N ILE A 4 -24.19 -8.58 15.73
CA ILE A 4 -24.65 -8.99 14.39
C ILE A 4 -23.48 -8.99 13.40
N ILE A 5 -22.59 -8.00 13.46
CA ILE A 5 -21.40 -7.95 12.59
C ILE A 5 -20.52 -9.19 12.80
N PHE A 6 -20.30 -9.60 14.05
CA PHE A 6 -19.52 -10.80 14.36
C PHE A 6 -20.24 -12.08 13.88
N GLU A 7 -21.53 -12.22 14.14
CA GLU A 7 -22.32 -13.38 13.70
C GLU A 7 -22.33 -13.52 12.17
N LYS A 8 -22.57 -12.42 11.43
CA LYS A 8 -22.50 -12.39 9.96
C LYS A 8 -21.11 -12.75 9.44
N TYR A 9 -20.06 -12.29 10.13
CA TYR A 9 -18.68 -12.54 9.72
C TYR A 9 -18.28 -14.01 9.92
N VAL A 10 -18.63 -14.59 11.07
CA VAL A 10 -18.22 -15.95 11.48
C VAL A 10 -19.13 -17.02 10.88
N TYR A 11 -20.45 -16.92 11.07
CA TYR A 11 -21.38 -17.99 10.71
C TYR A 11 -21.80 -17.93 9.24
N GLU A 12 -21.96 -16.73 8.68
CA GLU A 12 -22.36 -16.56 7.28
C GLU A 12 -21.17 -16.32 6.34
N GLY A 13 -19.96 -16.24 6.90
CA GLY A 13 -18.72 -16.08 6.15
C GLY A 13 -18.60 -14.73 5.43
N PHE A 14 -19.36 -13.71 5.82
CA PHE A 14 -19.34 -12.42 5.13
C PHE A 14 -17.94 -11.77 5.23
N GLY A 15 -17.50 -11.17 4.12
CA GLY A 15 -16.38 -10.22 4.14
C GLY A 15 -16.86 -8.82 4.55
N ALA A 16 -15.93 -7.93 4.91
CA ALA A 16 -16.27 -6.56 5.33
C ALA A 16 -17.20 -5.82 4.35
N GLN A 17 -17.00 -6.01 3.04
CA GLN A 17 -17.86 -5.42 2.00
C GLN A 17 -19.26 -6.03 1.94
N ARG A 18 -19.43 -7.33 2.25
CA ARG A 18 -20.77 -7.94 2.32
C ARG A 18 -21.49 -7.48 3.58
N VAL A 19 -20.78 -7.39 4.71
CA VAL A 19 -21.33 -6.80 5.95
C VAL A 19 -21.74 -5.34 5.72
N PHE A 20 -20.92 -4.56 5.02
CA PHE A 20 -21.22 -3.19 4.62
C PHE A 20 -22.57 -3.06 3.90
N TRP A 21 -22.80 -3.87 2.87
CA TRP A 21 -24.04 -3.82 2.10
C TRP A 21 -25.23 -4.34 2.91
N TRP A 22 -25.01 -5.37 3.71
CA TRP A 22 -26.06 -5.92 4.56
C TRP A 22 -26.52 -4.89 5.60
N LEU A 23 -25.59 -4.20 6.27
CA LEU A 23 -25.92 -3.15 7.24
C LEU A 23 -26.72 -2.03 6.57
N TYR A 24 -26.28 -1.57 5.40
CA TYR A 24 -26.96 -0.53 4.63
C TYR A 24 -28.39 -0.92 4.26
N ASN A 25 -28.57 -2.10 3.68
CA ASN A 25 -29.88 -2.59 3.24
C ASN A 25 -30.85 -2.83 4.42
N ASN A 26 -30.31 -3.03 5.62
CA ASN A 26 -31.09 -3.17 6.86
C ASN A 26 -31.16 -1.87 7.68
N SER A 27 -30.82 -0.72 7.08
CA SER A 27 -30.90 0.61 7.70
C SER A 27 -30.03 0.81 8.95
N TYR A 28 -28.96 0.04 9.11
CA TYR A 28 -27.94 0.28 10.13
C TYR A 28 -26.94 1.33 9.63
N LEU A 29 -27.11 2.57 10.05
CA LEU A 29 -26.28 3.71 9.68
C LEU A 29 -25.38 4.14 10.83
N ASN A 30 -24.31 4.86 10.52
CA ASN A 30 -23.43 5.45 11.51
C ASN A 30 -24.08 6.68 12.18
N ARG A 31 -23.43 7.25 13.19
CA ARG A 31 -23.92 8.43 13.92
C ARG A 31 -24.21 9.66 13.03
N LYS A 32 -23.56 9.76 11.88
CA LYS A 32 -23.75 10.84 10.89
C LYS A 32 -24.84 10.52 9.87
N GLY A 33 -25.53 9.39 9.99
CA GLY A 33 -26.54 8.94 9.03
C GLY A 33 -25.97 8.41 7.71
N THR A 34 -24.66 8.13 7.64
CA THR A 34 -24.03 7.53 6.46
C THR A 34 -23.65 6.07 6.72
N ASN A 35 -23.29 5.31 5.69
CA ASN A 35 -22.91 3.92 5.87
C ASN A 35 -21.56 3.78 6.61
N PHE A 36 -21.27 2.62 7.17
CA PHE A 36 -19.98 2.29 7.78
C PHE A 36 -18.93 2.11 6.69
N ALA A 37 -17.70 2.62 6.84
CA ALA A 37 -16.62 2.25 5.93
C ALA A 37 -16.17 0.80 6.19
N ASN A 38 -15.68 0.09 5.17
CA ASN A 38 -15.12 -1.27 5.33
C ASN A 38 -14.00 -1.31 6.39
N THR A 39 -13.17 -0.27 6.43
CA THR A 39 -12.10 -0.12 7.43
C THR A 39 -12.65 -0.01 8.85
N THR A 40 -13.80 0.65 9.04
CA THR A 40 -14.49 0.73 10.33
C THR A 40 -15.00 -0.63 10.76
N ILE A 41 -15.65 -1.39 9.86
CA ILE A 41 -16.13 -2.74 10.16
C ILE A 41 -14.97 -3.65 10.57
N ILE A 42 -13.84 -3.59 9.84
CA ILE A 42 -12.62 -4.35 10.20
C ILE A 42 -12.10 -3.93 11.58
N LYS A 43 -12.02 -2.62 11.87
CA LYS A 43 -11.61 -2.14 13.20
C LYS A 43 -12.54 -2.62 14.31
N MET A 44 -13.85 -2.71 14.04
CA MET A 44 -14.81 -3.26 15.00
C MET A 44 -14.56 -4.74 15.26
N LEU A 45 -14.32 -5.54 14.22
CA LEU A 45 -14.00 -6.96 14.37
C LEU A 45 -12.71 -7.21 15.17
N LYS A 46 -11.75 -6.28 15.12
CA LYS A 46 -10.47 -6.36 15.89
C LYS A 46 -10.56 -5.84 17.33
N ASN A 47 -11.69 -5.25 17.74
CA ASN A 47 -11.75 -4.55 19.01
C ASN A 47 -12.12 -5.51 20.15
N ILE A 48 -11.11 -5.93 20.92
CA ILE A 48 -11.25 -6.84 22.07
C ILE A 48 -12.14 -6.27 23.20
N MET A 49 -12.33 -4.95 23.24
CA MET A 49 -13.21 -4.29 24.22
C MET A 49 -14.64 -4.81 24.15
N TYR A 50 -15.09 -5.30 22.98
CA TYR A 50 -16.42 -5.87 22.83
C TYR A 50 -16.61 -7.19 23.58
N VAL A 51 -15.53 -7.84 23.99
CA VAL A 51 -15.55 -9.02 24.87
C VAL A 51 -15.65 -8.61 26.35
N GLY A 52 -15.47 -7.32 26.67
CA GLY A 52 -15.39 -6.81 28.04
C GLY A 52 -13.96 -6.73 28.58
N ILE A 53 -12.93 -6.79 27.71
CA ILE A 53 -11.52 -6.70 28.11
C ILE A 53 -11.00 -5.29 27.84
N LEU A 54 -10.59 -4.58 28.89
CA LEU A 54 -9.95 -3.27 28.80
C LEU A 54 -8.46 -3.42 28.50
N ARG A 55 -7.93 -2.59 27.60
CA ARG A 55 -6.52 -2.56 27.23
C ARG A 55 -5.89 -1.20 27.55
N SER A 56 -4.79 -1.22 28.30
CA SER A 56 -3.93 -0.05 28.53
C SER A 56 -2.48 -0.44 28.20
N GLY A 57 -1.99 -0.02 27.02
CA GLY A 57 -0.69 -0.44 26.51
C GLY A 57 -0.60 -1.96 26.29
N GLU A 58 0.28 -2.62 27.05
CA GLU A 58 0.47 -4.07 27.03
C GLU A 58 -0.42 -4.81 28.06
N THR A 59 -0.95 -4.10 29.05
CA THR A 59 -1.80 -4.68 30.09
C THR A 59 -3.21 -4.94 29.60
N ARG A 60 -3.79 -6.06 30.04
CA ARG A 60 -5.17 -6.49 29.76
C ARG A 60 -5.88 -6.74 31.08
N SER A 61 -7.12 -6.29 31.20
CA SER A 61 -7.96 -6.63 32.34
C SER A 61 -8.54 -8.04 32.23
N GLU A 62 -9.15 -8.49 33.31
CA GLU A 62 -10.14 -9.57 33.26
C GLU A 62 -11.36 -9.16 32.42
N ILE A 63 -12.22 -10.13 32.12
CA ILE A 63 -13.48 -9.89 31.41
C ILE A 63 -14.47 -9.27 32.38
N PHE A 64 -14.95 -8.06 32.07
CA PHE A 64 -16.07 -7.44 32.77
C PHE A 64 -17.39 -7.90 32.11
N PRO A 65 -18.21 -8.72 32.79
CA PRO A 65 -19.45 -9.26 32.21
C PRO A 65 -20.42 -8.16 31.76
N GLU A 66 -20.45 -7.03 32.45
CA GLU A 66 -21.35 -5.90 32.16
C GLU A 66 -20.97 -5.17 30.86
N LEU A 67 -19.72 -5.31 30.41
CA LEU A 67 -19.19 -4.69 29.18
C LEU A 67 -19.16 -5.68 28.00
N GLN A 68 -19.55 -6.93 28.22
CA GLN A 68 -19.50 -7.97 27.19
C GLN A 68 -20.66 -7.81 26.19
N ILE A 69 -20.31 -7.38 24.97
CA ILE A 69 -21.24 -7.29 23.83
C ILE A 69 -21.15 -8.55 22.96
N VAL A 70 -19.97 -9.17 22.92
CA VAL A 70 -19.62 -10.33 22.10
C VAL A 70 -18.95 -11.38 22.98
N PRO A 71 -19.43 -12.64 22.98
CA PRO A 71 -18.76 -13.74 23.68
C PRO A 71 -17.31 -13.95 23.20
N LEU A 72 -16.42 -14.37 24.11
CA LEU A 72 -15.00 -14.55 23.80
C LEU A 72 -14.79 -15.54 22.64
N ASP A 73 -15.51 -16.65 22.64
CA ASP A 73 -15.43 -17.70 21.61
C ASP A 73 -15.84 -17.22 20.22
N LEU A 74 -16.80 -16.29 20.14
CA LEU A 74 -17.22 -15.68 18.87
C LEU A 74 -16.16 -14.67 18.38
N TYR A 75 -15.54 -13.92 19.30
CA TYR A 75 -14.45 -13.00 18.98
C TYR A 75 -13.20 -13.73 18.48
N GLU A 76 -12.79 -14.80 19.17
CA GLU A 76 -11.62 -15.61 18.82
C GLU A 76 -11.78 -16.23 17.43
N ARG A 77 -12.93 -16.86 17.16
CA ARG A 77 -13.26 -17.39 15.82
C ARG A 77 -13.20 -16.31 14.74
N ALA A 78 -13.65 -15.08 15.03
CA ALA A 78 -13.53 -13.97 14.09
C ALA A 78 -12.07 -13.57 13.83
N GLN A 79 -11.20 -13.61 14.85
CA GLN A 79 -9.78 -13.34 14.68
C GLN A 79 -9.10 -14.43 13.85
N GLU A 80 -9.38 -15.71 14.12
CA GLU A 80 -8.85 -16.84 13.34
C GLU A 80 -9.21 -16.73 11.85
N LEU A 81 -10.49 -16.47 11.55
CA LEU A 81 -10.94 -16.27 10.17
C LEU A 81 -10.27 -15.05 9.52
N MET A 82 -10.02 -14.00 10.27
CA MET A 82 -9.36 -12.81 9.76
C MET A 82 -7.88 -13.05 9.48
N GLU A 83 -7.19 -13.81 10.34
CA GLU A 83 -5.81 -14.24 10.12
C GLU A 83 -5.72 -15.14 8.89
N ALA A 84 -6.59 -16.15 8.79
CA ALA A 84 -6.64 -17.05 7.63
C ALA A 84 -6.95 -16.33 6.30
N ARG A 85 -7.66 -15.19 6.35
CA ARG A 85 -7.94 -14.34 5.19
C ARG A 85 -6.83 -13.33 4.90
N THR A 86 -5.88 -13.14 5.82
CA THR A 86 -4.83 -12.15 5.65
C THR A 86 -3.80 -12.67 4.65
N MET A 87 -3.59 -11.92 3.57
CA MET A 87 -2.48 -12.19 2.67
C MET A 87 -1.17 -11.74 3.31
N HIS A 88 -0.37 -12.69 3.77
CA HIS A 88 1.00 -12.40 4.20
C HIS A 88 1.79 -11.87 3.00
N HIS A 89 2.26 -10.64 3.11
CA HIS A 89 3.18 -10.07 2.14
C HIS A 89 4.57 -10.61 2.48
N ASN A 90 5.23 -11.25 1.52
CA ASN A 90 6.61 -11.70 1.73
C ASN A 90 7.51 -10.48 1.98
N GLU A 91 8.40 -10.57 2.96
CA GLU A 91 9.44 -9.56 3.23
C GLU A 91 10.47 -9.48 2.11
N VAL A 92 10.57 -10.54 1.31
CA VAL A 92 11.40 -10.56 0.09
C VAL A 92 10.75 -9.64 -0.94
N PRO A 93 11.46 -8.58 -1.41
CA PRO A 93 10.98 -7.74 -2.47
C PRO A 93 10.51 -8.59 -3.66
N PHE A 94 9.30 -8.31 -4.13
CA PHE A 94 8.72 -9.05 -5.23
C PHE A 94 9.59 -8.83 -6.47
N ASN A 95 10.42 -9.81 -6.82
CA ASN A 95 11.16 -9.82 -8.08
C ASN A 95 10.13 -10.09 -9.19
N SER A 96 9.45 -9.04 -9.63
CA SER A 96 8.43 -9.14 -10.66
C SER A 96 9.09 -9.60 -11.96
N LYS A 97 8.99 -10.90 -12.26
CA LYS A 97 9.20 -11.43 -13.61
C LYS A 97 8.19 -10.88 -14.65
N GLY A 98 7.36 -9.92 -14.26
CA GLY A 98 6.32 -9.33 -15.09
C GLY A 98 6.84 -8.12 -15.86
N LYS A 99 6.24 -7.84 -17.03
CA LYS A 99 6.57 -6.70 -17.90
C LYS A 99 6.15 -5.32 -17.33
N ALA A 100 6.14 -5.14 -16.00
CA ALA A 100 5.64 -3.93 -15.34
C ALA A 100 6.74 -3.29 -14.49
N LEU A 101 7.35 -2.23 -15.01
CA LEU A 101 8.50 -1.57 -14.39
C LEU A 101 8.14 -0.84 -13.08
N LEU A 102 6.97 -0.20 -13.05
CA LEU A 102 6.57 0.77 -12.03
C LEU A 102 5.56 0.22 -11.03
N SER A 103 5.52 -1.11 -10.86
CA SER A 103 4.62 -1.79 -9.93
C SER A 103 4.72 -1.20 -8.53
N GLY A 104 3.62 -0.62 -8.04
CA GLY A 104 3.57 -0.02 -6.70
C GLY A 104 4.37 1.27 -6.52
N MET A 105 4.91 1.86 -7.60
CA MET A 105 5.62 3.15 -7.56
C MET A 105 4.76 4.31 -8.06
N VAL A 106 3.77 4.05 -8.90
CA VAL A 106 2.94 5.10 -9.52
C VAL A 106 1.75 5.48 -8.65
N TYR A 107 1.44 6.77 -8.59
CA TYR A 107 0.28 7.34 -7.91
C TYR A 107 -0.62 8.08 -8.90
N CYS A 108 -1.92 8.10 -8.62
CA CYS A 108 -2.86 8.93 -9.36
C CYS A 108 -2.70 10.39 -8.96
N ALA A 109 -2.43 11.28 -9.92
CA ALA A 109 -2.31 12.72 -9.65
C ALA A 109 -3.62 13.37 -9.15
N HIS A 110 -4.78 12.78 -9.47
CA HIS A 110 -6.09 13.35 -9.15
C HIS A 110 -6.55 13.04 -7.72
N CYS A 111 -6.40 11.79 -7.28
CA CYS A 111 -6.87 11.36 -5.95
C CYS A 111 -5.75 10.92 -4.99
N GLY A 112 -4.48 10.96 -5.42
CA GLY A 112 -3.33 10.54 -4.61
C GLY A 112 -3.24 9.04 -4.35
N SER A 113 -4.21 8.22 -4.76
CA SER A 113 -4.18 6.77 -4.53
C SER A 113 -3.07 6.10 -5.36
N LYS A 114 -2.41 5.09 -4.79
CA LYS A 114 -1.44 4.24 -5.50
C LYS A 114 -2.14 3.48 -6.63
N LEU A 115 -1.54 3.48 -7.83
CA LEU A 115 -2.02 2.70 -8.96
C LEU A 115 -1.71 1.22 -8.76
N VAL A 116 -2.64 0.37 -9.19
CA VAL A 116 -2.54 -1.09 -9.06
C VAL A 116 -2.39 -1.71 -10.44
N LEU A 117 -1.53 -2.70 -10.58
CA LEU A 117 -1.41 -3.45 -11.82
C LEU A 117 -2.65 -4.30 -12.07
N THR A 118 -3.17 -4.17 -13.29
CA THR A 118 -4.25 -4.99 -13.83
C THR A 118 -3.80 -5.60 -15.14
N THR A 119 -4.16 -6.85 -15.37
CA THR A 119 -3.86 -7.55 -16.62
C THR A 119 -5.16 -7.83 -17.35
N SER A 120 -5.18 -7.56 -18.66
CA SER A 120 -6.27 -7.96 -19.54
C SER A 120 -5.72 -8.84 -20.65
N SER A 121 -6.43 -9.93 -20.92
CA SER A 121 -6.20 -10.79 -22.08
C SER A 121 -7.53 -10.98 -22.79
N ASP A 122 -7.50 -11.03 -24.12
CA ASP A 122 -8.70 -11.35 -24.88
C ASP A 122 -9.21 -12.76 -24.55
N ARG A 123 -10.53 -12.93 -24.70
CA ARG A 123 -11.14 -14.26 -24.61
C ARG A 123 -10.54 -15.17 -25.68
N ARG A 124 -10.24 -16.40 -25.27
CA ARG A 124 -9.63 -17.42 -26.10
C ARG A 124 -10.58 -18.62 -26.26
N ALA A 125 -10.61 -19.21 -27.45
CA ALA A 125 -11.26 -20.50 -27.67
C ALA A 125 -10.39 -21.66 -27.13
N LYS A 126 -11.04 -22.74 -26.69
CA LYS A 126 -10.36 -23.92 -26.13
C LYS A 126 -9.44 -24.53 -27.20
N GLY A 127 -8.12 -24.48 -26.99
CA GLY A 127 -7.12 -25.06 -27.91
C GLY A 127 -6.18 -24.07 -28.62
N GLU A 128 -6.48 -22.76 -28.64
CA GLU A 128 -5.60 -21.75 -29.30
C GLU A 128 -4.24 -21.52 -28.59
N PRO A 129 -3.31 -20.69 -29.05
CA PRO A 129 -2.17 -20.28 -28.21
C PRO A 129 -2.58 -19.22 -27.16
N LYS A 130 -1.80 -19.08 -26.08
CA LYS A 130 -2.03 -18.00 -25.08
C LYS A 130 -1.75 -16.65 -25.75
N ARG A 131 -2.75 -15.76 -25.81
CA ARG A 131 -2.60 -14.40 -26.35
C ARG A 131 -1.76 -13.52 -25.44
N GLU A 132 -1.21 -12.46 -26.01
CA GLU A 132 -0.44 -11.48 -25.27
C GLU A 132 -1.30 -10.83 -24.17
N THR A 133 -0.72 -10.69 -22.99
CA THR A 133 -1.39 -10.08 -21.85
C THR A 133 -1.00 -8.61 -21.80
N HIS A 134 -1.98 -7.73 -21.91
CA HIS A 134 -1.76 -6.29 -21.79
C HIS A 134 -1.80 -5.89 -20.33
N ILE A 135 -0.78 -5.15 -19.90
CA ILE A 135 -0.67 -4.62 -18.55
C ILE A 135 -1.23 -3.19 -18.53
N ARG A 136 -2.00 -2.87 -17.51
CA ARG A 136 -2.47 -1.50 -17.22
C ARG A 136 -2.28 -1.16 -15.75
N TYR A 137 -1.82 0.06 -15.50
CA TYR A 137 -1.84 0.67 -14.17
C TYR A 137 -3.20 1.31 -13.94
N ALA A 138 -3.99 0.76 -13.00
CA ALA A 138 -5.35 1.19 -12.75
C ALA A 138 -5.47 1.98 -11.44
N CYS A 139 -6.23 3.08 -11.48
CA CYS A 139 -6.64 3.80 -10.28
C CYS A 139 -7.80 3.04 -9.63
N HIS A 140 -7.46 2.17 -8.69
CA HIS A 140 -8.46 1.36 -7.98
C HIS A 140 -9.43 2.21 -7.15
N TYR A 141 -9.03 3.40 -6.71
CA TYR A 141 -9.92 4.35 -6.04
C TYR A 141 -11.01 4.86 -7.00
N LYS A 142 -10.64 5.30 -8.22
CA LYS A 142 -11.59 5.67 -9.29
C LYS A 142 -12.56 4.54 -9.63
N ILE A 143 -12.08 3.30 -9.68
CA ILE A 143 -12.93 2.12 -9.95
C ILE A 143 -14.01 1.95 -8.87
N ARG A 144 -13.67 2.18 -7.60
CA ARG A 144 -14.61 2.00 -6.48
C ARG A 144 -15.49 3.23 -6.22
N TYR A 145 -14.95 4.41 -6.45
CA TYR A 145 -15.55 5.70 -6.14
C TYR A 145 -15.44 6.62 -7.36
N PRO A 146 -16.18 6.32 -8.46
CA PRO A 146 -16.03 7.02 -9.73
C PRO A 146 -16.38 8.51 -9.65
N GLN A 147 -17.20 8.92 -8.68
CA GLN A 147 -17.55 10.31 -8.41
C GLN A 147 -16.47 11.12 -7.66
N ASP A 148 -15.53 10.46 -6.97
CA ASP A 148 -14.58 11.12 -6.05
C ASP A 148 -13.17 11.30 -6.66
N CYS A 149 -12.98 10.88 -7.91
CA CYS A 149 -11.74 11.05 -8.66
C CYS A 149 -12.11 11.37 -10.10
N ASP A 150 -11.63 12.46 -10.67
CA ASP A 150 -11.89 12.86 -12.06
C ASP A 150 -10.83 12.31 -13.05
N GLY A 151 -9.80 11.65 -12.53
CA GLY A 151 -8.72 11.05 -13.33
C GLY A 151 -9.12 9.80 -14.13
N GLN A 152 -8.24 9.43 -15.06
CA GLN A 152 -8.39 8.22 -15.89
C GLN A 152 -8.30 6.94 -15.04
N THR A 153 -9.19 5.99 -15.33
CA THR A 153 -9.32 4.71 -14.60
C THR A 153 -8.12 3.79 -14.78
N GLY A 154 -7.51 3.77 -15.97
CA GLY A 154 -6.38 2.90 -16.26
C GLY A 154 -5.49 3.41 -17.37
N TYR A 155 -4.19 3.27 -17.18
CA TYR A 155 -3.13 3.75 -18.05
C TYR A 155 -2.36 2.55 -18.63
N SER A 156 -2.05 2.56 -19.93
CA SER A 156 -1.29 1.46 -20.56
C SER A 156 0.09 1.33 -19.92
N GLY A 157 0.49 0.10 -19.59
CA GLY A 157 1.80 -0.21 -19.02
C GLY A 157 2.93 0.28 -19.92
N GLU A 158 2.86 -0.06 -21.21
CA GLU A 158 3.83 0.35 -22.24
C GLU A 158 4.01 1.87 -22.30
N LYS A 159 2.91 2.63 -22.20
CA LYS A 159 2.97 4.10 -22.27
C LYS A 159 3.64 4.69 -21.02
N LEU A 160 3.29 4.21 -19.83
CA LEU A 160 3.84 4.71 -18.57
C LEU A 160 5.30 4.30 -18.40
N ASP A 161 5.60 3.03 -18.61
CA ASP A 161 6.95 2.48 -18.50
C ASP A 161 7.85 3.14 -19.56
N GLY A 162 7.37 3.30 -20.79
CA GLY A 162 8.09 3.97 -21.86
C GLY A 162 8.44 5.45 -21.58
N ILE A 163 7.63 6.18 -20.81
CA ILE A 163 8.00 7.54 -20.38
C ILE A 163 9.23 7.50 -19.46
N VAL A 164 9.25 6.57 -18.50
CA VAL A 164 10.36 6.43 -17.55
C VAL A 164 11.60 5.91 -18.26
N ASP A 165 11.46 4.90 -19.12
CA ASP A 165 12.55 4.35 -19.93
C ASP A 165 13.24 5.46 -20.74
N ASN A 166 12.47 6.32 -21.41
CA ASN A 166 13.02 7.43 -22.19
C ASN A 166 13.81 8.43 -21.33
N ILE A 167 13.30 8.77 -20.14
CA ILE A 167 14.00 9.69 -19.22
C ILE A 167 15.31 9.06 -18.76
N VAL A 168 15.28 7.78 -18.40
CA VAL A 168 16.47 7.02 -17.95
C VAL A 168 17.51 6.94 -19.07
N MET A 169 17.08 6.66 -20.31
CA MET A 169 17.97 6.64 -21.48
C MET A 169 18.60 8.00 -21.73
N GLN A 170 17.84 9.10 -21.67
CA GLN A 170 18.38 10.46 -21.82
C GLN A 170 19.39 10.81 -20.72
N LEU A 171 19.16 10.35 -19.48
CA LEU A 171 20.11 10.53 -18.39
C LEU A 171 21.42 9.77 -18.66
N PHE A 172 21.33 8.53 -19.16
CA PHE A 172 22.52 7.76 -19.54
C PHE A 172 23.27 8.39 -20.70
N GLU A 173 22.58 8.90 -21.72
CA GLU A 173 23.19 9.61 -22.85
C GLU A 173 23.94 10.87 -22.39
N ARG A 174 23.38 11.63 -21.46
CA ARG A 174 24.07 12.79 -20.85
C ARG A 174 25.30 12.38 -20.06
N MET A 175 25.24 11.24 -19.38
CA MET A 175 26.37 10.71 -18.62
C MET A 175 27.48 10.16 -19.53
N THR A 176 27.15 9.59 -20.69
CA THR A 176 28.15 9.12 -21.67
C THR A 176 28.76 10.27 -22.48
N THR A 177 27.99 11.33 -22.75
CA THR A 177 28.49 12.55 -23.41
C THR A 177 29.28 13.47 -22.48
N ALA A 178 29.05 13.41 -21.17
CA ALA A 178 29.96 13.96 -20.17
C ALA A 178 31.27 13.15 -20.22
N LEU A 179 32.27 13.70 -20.92
CA LEU A 179 33.58 13.08 -21.16
C LEU A 179 34.11 12.49 -19.84
N ARG A 180 34.43 11.18 -19.79
CA ARG A 180 34.96 10.49 -18.60
C ARG A 180 36.02 11.30 -17.86
N SER A 181 36.87 12.04 -18.60
CA SER A 181 37.87 12.94 -18.04
C SER A 181 37.29 14.10 -17.23
N GLN A 182 36.19 14.74 -17.67
CA GLN A 182 35.52 15.82 -16.93
C GLN A 182 34.87 15.31 -15.64
N LEU A 183 34.28 14.11 -15.66
CA LEU A 183 33.73 13.50 -14.45
C LEU A 183 34.83 13.14 -13.44
N ILE A 184 35.92 12.51 -13.91
CA ILE A 184 37.10 12.21 -13.08
C ILE A 184 37.72 13.49 -12.53
N GLN A 185 37.81 14.55 -13.33
CA GLN A 185 38.40 15.83 -12.93
C GLN A 185 37.55 16.55 -11.89
N LYS A 186 36.22 16.62 -12.07
CA LYS A 186 35.30 17.12 -11.04
C LYS A 186 35.39 16.33 -9.74
N GLN A 187 35.57 15.02 -9.82
CA GLN A 187 35.67 14.15 -8.65
C GLN A 187 36.98 14.40 -7.89
N ARG A 188 38.11 14.55 -8.61
CA ARG A 188 39.40 14.94 -8.01
C ARG A 188 39.36 16.34 -7.39
N GLU A 189 38.72 17.31 -8.05
CA GLU A 189 38.54 18.66 -7.50
C GLU A 189 37.76 18.64 -6.19
N LYS A 190 36.71 17.81 -6.12
CA LYS A 190 35.90 17.64 -4.91
C LYS A 190 36.70 16.98 -3.78
N GLU A 191 37.51 15.97 -4.09
CA GLU A 191 38.43 15.35 -3.14
C GLU A 191 39.48 16.35 -2.63
N LEU A 192 40.12 17.12 -3.52
CA LEU A 192 41.08 18.17 -3.18
C LEU A 192 40.49 19.24 -2.26
N GLN A 193 39.25 19.66 -2.51
CA GLN A 193 38.56 20.60 -1.63
C GLN A 193 38.32 19.99 -0.24
N LEU A 194 37.95 18.71 -0.18
CA LEU A 194 37.71 18.01 1.08
C LEU A 194 39.00 17.85 1.88
N THR A 195 40.10 17.43 1.25
CA THR A 195 41.41 17.33 1.91
C THR A 195 41.91 18.70 2.34
N ASN A 196 41.83 19.74 1.50
CA ASN A 196 42.24 21.09 1.90
C ASN A 196 41.42 21.62 3.08
N SER A 197 40.11 21.37 3.11
CA SER A 197 39.28 21.74 4.27
C SER A 197 39.64 20.96 5.54
N SER A 198 40.03 19.70 5.39
CA SER A 198 40.46 18.84 6.50
C SER A 198 41.82 19.28 7.05
N VAL A 199 42.78 19.60 6.16
CA VAL A 199 44.08 20.16 6.53
C VAL A 199 43.93 21.50 7.23
N ALA A 200 43.14 22.42 6.68
CA ALA A 200 42.87 23.72 7.31
C ALA A 200 42.21 23.59 8.70
N ASN A 201 41.36 22.57 8.91
CA ASN A 201 40.78 22.29 10.22
C ASN A 201 41.82 21.71 11.20
N LEU A 202 42.73 20.85 10.73
CA LEU A 202 43.82 20.30 11.55
C LEU A 202 44.85 21.39 11.94
N GLU A 203 45.20 22.27 11.01
CA GLU A 203 46.09 23.42 11.28
C GLU A 203 45.50 24.36 12.34
N LYS A 204 44.18 24.64 12.26
CA LYS A 204 43.48 25.43 13.28
C LYS A 204 43.47 24.76 14.66
N LEU A 205 43.35 23.43 14.71
CA LEU A 205 43.40 22.69 15.97
C LEU A 205 44.80 22.72 16.58
N HIS A 206 45.85 22.58 15.75
CA HIS A 206 47.23 22.67 16.21
C HIS A 206 47.58 24.08 16.76
N ALA A 207 47.13 25.13 16.07
CA ALA A 207 47.34 26.52 16.51
C ALA A 207 46.54 26.90 17.78
N ALA A 208 45.55 26.09 18.18
CA ALA A 208 44.78 26.28 19.42
C ALA A 208 45.38 25.51 20.62
N THR A 209 46.37 24.65 20.37
CA THR A 209 47.07 23.84 21.39
C THR A 209 48.46 24.40 21.76
N GLU A 210 48.94 25.42 21.04
CA GLU A 210 50.13 26.23 21.39
C GLU A 210 49.71 27.52 22.11
#